data_AF-A0A1H3FW26-F1
#
_entry.id   AF-A0A1H3FW26-F1
#
_cell.length_a   1.000
_cell.length_b   1.000
_cell.length_c   1.000
_cell.angle_alpha   90.00
_cell.angle_beta   90.00
_cell.angle_gamma   90.00
#
_symmetry.space_group_name_H-M   'P 1'
#
loop_
_entity.id
_entity.type
_entity.pdbx_description
1 polymer ?
#
loop_
_entity_poly.entity_id
_entity_poly.type
_entity_poly.pdbx_seq_one_letter_code
_entity_poly.pdbx_strand_id
1 'polypeptide(L)' 'MPLTPAVRAAKRAAVDCFGTQVRPLGPLPDDRAVLPPEVLAHFDRDFEVLLDMSGPA' A
#
# COMPACT_ATOMS: atom_id res chain seq x y z
N MET A 1 2.79 1.48 -15.16
CA MET A 1 1.88 2.56 -15.57
C MET A 1 2.00 3.71 -14.59
N PRO A 2 2.41 4.92 -15.01
CA PRO A 2 2.48 6.10 -14.14
C PRO A 2 1.11 6.49 -13.58
N LEU A 3 1.10 7.04 -12.36
CA LEU A 3 -0.09 7.54 -11.67
C LEU A 3 -0.12 9.07 -11.67
N THR A 4 -1.31 9.63 -11.84
CA THR A 4 -1.51 11.07 -11.58
C THR A 4 -1.46 11.34 -10.07
N PRO A 5 -1.17 12.58 -9.65
CA PRO A 5 -1.18 12.93 -8.22
C PRO A 5 -2.53 12.62 -7.54
N ALA A 6 -3.65 12.84 -8.23
CA ALA A 6 -4.98 12.54 -7.71
C ALA A 6 -5.20 11.04 -7.47
N VAL A 7 -4.74 10.18 -8.39
CA VAL A 7 -4.84 8.72 -8.24
C VAL A 7 -3.93 8.23 -7.12
N ARG A 8 -2.70 8.78 -7.01
CA ARG A 8 -1.78 8.46 -5.92
C ARG A 8 -2.36 8.84 -4.55
N ALA A 9 -3.01 10.01 -4.45
CA ALA A 9 -3.70 10.43 -3.22
C ALA A 9 -4.88 9.50 -2.87
N ALA A 10 -5.69 9.11 -3.86
CA ALA A 10 -6.79 8.17 -3.66
C ALA A 10 -6.28 6.80 -3.19
N LYS A 11 -5.18 6.30 -3.77
CA LYS A 11 -4.52 5.06 -3.33
C LYS A 11 -4.04 5.16 -1.89
N ARG A 12 -3.39 6.25 -1.51
CA ARG A 12 -2.94 6.47 -0.12
C ARG A 12 -4.12 6.43 0.85
N ALA A 13 -5.22 7.12 0.52
CA ALA A 13 -6.44 7.08 1.33
C ALA A 13 -7.03 5.66 1.44
N ALA A 14 -7.00 4.88 0.36
CA ALA A 14 -7.45 3.48 0.39
C ALA A 14 -6.56 2.60 1.28
N VAL A 15 -5.23 2.77 1.24
CA VAL A 15 -4.29 2.06 2.12
C VAL A 15 -4.51 2.44 3.59
N ASP A 16 -4.79 3.72 3.87
CA ASP A 16 -5.03 4.23 5.22
C ASP A 16 -6.28 3.64 5.90
N CYS A 17 -7.23 3.09 5.12
CA CYS A 17 -8.40 2.38 5.63
C CYS A 17 -8.04 1.05 6.31
N PHE A 18 -6.89 0.45 6.01
CA PHE A 18 -6.41 -0.78 6.64
C PHE A 18 -5.71 -0.51 7.97
N GLY A 19 -6.38 0.25 8.86
CA GLY A 19 -5.77 0.92 10.01
C GLY A 19 -4.89 0.04 10.90
N THR A 20 -5.34 -1.17 11.25
CA THR A 20 -4.59 -2.11 12.11
C THR A 20 -3.39 -2.74 11.42
N GLN A 21 -3.35 -2.73 10.09
CA GLN A 21 -2.23 -3.24 9.30
C GLN A 21 -1.16 -2.17 9.09
N VAL A 22 -1.56 -0.89 9.03
CA VAL A 22 -0.66 0.23 8.67
C VAL A 22 -0.26 1.10 9.86
N ARG A 23 -0.93 0.97 11.02
CA ARG A 23 -0.62 1.69 12.26
C ARG A 23 -0.52 0.70 13.43
N PRO A 24 0.35 0.96 14.42
CA PRO A 24 0.35 0.21 15.66
C PRO A 24 -0.99 0.34 16.40
N LEU A 25 -1.38 -0.70 17.14
CA LEU A 25 -2.54 -0.68 18.05
C LEU A 25 -2.20 -0.05 19.41
N GLY A 26 -0.91 0.10 19.72
CA GLY A 26 -0.38 0.48 21.02
C GLY A 26 1.16 0.50 21.03
N PRO A 27 1.79 0.76 22.19
CA PRO A 27 3.24 0.89 22.31
C PRO A 27 3.97 -0.44 22.52
N LEU A 28 3.25 -1.56 22.75
CA LEU A 28 3.88 -2.83 23.02
C LEU A 28 4.42 -3.45 21.71
N PRO A 29 5.49 -4.27 21.77
CA PRO A 29 6.02 -4.92 20.58
C PRO A 29 5.00 -5.77 19.80
N ASP A 30 4.02 -6.34 20.50
CA ASP A 30 2.95 -7.15 19.91
C ASP A 30 1.85 -6.32 19.25
N ASP A 31 1.80 -5.01 19.55
CA ASP A 31 0.86 -4.06 18.94
C ASP A 31 1.42 -3.42 17.65
N ARG A 32 2.60 -3.83 17.19
CA ARG A 32 3.22 -3.25 15.99
C ARG A 32 2.32 -3.41 14.76
N ALA A 33 2.39 -2.46 13.85
CA ALA A 33 1.75 -2.57 12.54
C ALA A 33 2.18 -3.86 11.83
N VAL A 34 1.24 -4.50 11.14
CA VAL A 34 1.49 -5.75 10.39
C VAL A 34 2.41 -5.47 9.20
N LEU A 35 2.18 -4.36 8.50
CA LEU A 35 2.96 -4.00 7.31
C LEU A 35 4.17 -3.16 7.72
N PRO A 36 5.39 -3.58 7.34
CA PRO A 36 6.58 -2.81 7.65
C PRO A 36 6.73 -1.60 6.71
N PRO A 37 7.54 -0.58 7.08
CA PRO A 37 7.64 0.68 6.34
C PRO A 37 8.01 0.52 4.85
N GLU A 38 8.86 -0.45 4.51
CA GLU A 38 9.27 -0.72 3.13
C GLU A 38 8.11 -1.20 2.24
N VAL A 39 7.14 -1.91 2.81
CA VAL A 39 5.92 -2.33 2.11
C VAL A 39 4.99 -1.13 1.92
N LEU A 40 4.87 -0.25 2.92
CA LEU A 40 4.09 0.98 2.78
C LEU A 40 4.69 1.92 1.71
N ALA A 41 6.02 2.00 1.63
CA ALA A 41 6.73 2.75 0.60
C ALA A 41 6.48 2.18 -0.82
N HIS A 42 6.24 0.87 -0.95
CA HIS A 42 5.82 0.28 -2.23
C HIS A 42 4.46 0.82 -2.67
N PHE A 43 3.49 0.92 -1.76
CA PHE A 43 2.17 1.46 -2.07
C PHE A 43 2.18 2.96 -2.41
N ASP A 44 3.18 3.71 -1.93
CA ASP A 44 3.29 5.15 -2.20
C ASP A 44 4.05 5.51 -3.49
N ARG A 45 4.43 4.53 -4.33
CA ARG A 45 5.09 4.82 -5.62
C ARG A 45 4.16 5.58 -6.58
N ASP A 46 4.76 6.29 -7.52
CA ASP A 46 4.07 7.06 -8.56
C ASP A 46 3.71 6.23 -9.80
N PHE A 47 3.78 4.89 -9.70
CA PHE A 47 3.40 3.98 -10.77
C PHE A 47 2.83 2.67 -10.22
N GLU A 48 2.06 1.97 -11.06
CA GLU A 48 1.58 0.61 -10.82
C GLU A 48 2.21 -0.38 -11.80
N VAL A 49 2.39 -1.62 -11.33
CA VAL A 49 2.73 -2.76 -12.18
C VAL A 49 1.47 -3.56 -12.41
N LEU A 50 1.06 -3.70 -13.68
CA LEU A 50 -0.07 -4.53 -14.06
C LEU A 50 0.47 -5.84 -14.61
N LEU A 51 0.07 -6.94 -14.00
CA LEU A 51 0.40 -8.28 -14.48
C LEU A 51 -0.77 -8.74 -15.35
N ASP A 52 -0.48 -8.98 -16.62
CA ASP A 52 -1.43 -9.63 -17.50
C ASP A 52 -1.40 -11.14 -17.22
N MET A 53 -2.55 -11.66 -16.78
CA MET A 53 -2.73 -13.06 -16.46
C MET A 53 -3.42 -13.83 -17.60
N SER A 54 -3.66 -13.19 -18.75
CA SER A 54 -3.96 -13.94 -19.95
C SER A 54 -2.70 -14.71 -20.38
N GLY A 55 -2.78 -16.05 -20.29
CA GLY A 55 -1.69 -16.94 -20.70
C GLY A 55 -1.37 -16.79 -22.20
N PRO A 56 -0.32 -17.47 -22.70
CA PRO A 56 -0.07 -17.48 -24.15
C PRO A 56 -1.32 -17.98 -24.89
N ALA A 57 -1.70 -17.27 -25.95
CA ALA A 57 -2.78 -17.63 -26.86
C ALA A 57 -2.56 -19.00 -27.53
#